data_AF-A0A0Q9TNB1-F1
#
_entry.id   AF-A0A0Q9TNB1-F1
#
_cell.length_a   1.000
_cell.length_b   1.000
_cell.length_c   1.000
_cell.angle_alpha   90.00
_cell.angle_beta   90.00
_cell.angle_gamma   90.00
#
_symmetry.space_group_name_H-M   'P 1'
#
loop_
_entity.id
_entity.type
_entity.pdbx_description
1 polymer ?
#
loop_
_entity_poly.entity_id
_entity_poly.type
_entity_poly.pdbx_seq_one_letter_code
_entity_poly.pdbx_strand_id
1 'polypeptide(L)'
;MPRLRRTAPDQPGWTRRRVGKGFTYLDQHGERLGGDEVQRCKDLVIPPAWQDVWITPYANGHLQAVGTDDAGRRQYLYHPQWRASRDAAKFERIIDFGKAMSKARERVLTDLGTEGMTQERACAVAVRLLDLGYFRIGNDVYTDTNGSFGLTTLLREHVTKRRGRLTFCFVGKSGVEHCIEIDDEATVAALDVMRARRGGGDRLLAWKDGRTWRGLDSGQVNDYVREATGIEATAKDFRTWHATVIAAAALAGTDEPGQTKASRKRAVAATMKEVSEFLGNTPTLARTAYVDPRVVEAYEHGRTITVRSSYDTADARQAALERAVLRLLKDA
;
A
#
# COMPACT_ATOMS: atom_id res chain seq x y z
N MET A 1 -17.03 -16.17 19.48
CA MET A 1 -16.18 -16.11 18.27
C MET A 1 -15.17 -17.26 18.32
N PRO A 2 -14.97 -18.05 17.24
CA PRO A 2 -14.03 -19.18 17.29
C PRO A 2 -12.58 -18.69 17.43
N ARG A 3 -11.81 -19.40 18.25
CA ARG A 3 -10.36 -19.16 18.43
C ARG A 3 -9.63 -19.71 17.21
N LEU A 4 -8.96 -18.84 16.46
CA LEU A 4 -8.24 -19.20 15.24
C LEU A 4 -6.87 -19.81 15.55
N ARG A 5 -6.50 -20.86 14.82
CA ARG A 5 -5.21 -21.55 14.91
C ARG A 5 -4.20 -20.96 13.92
N ARG A 6 -2.96 -20.74 14.38
CA ARG A 6 -1.84 -20.42 13.47
C ARG A 6 -1.46 -21.67 12.68
N THR A 7 -1.49 -21.57 11.36
CA THR A 7 -1.26 -22.64 10.38
C THR A 7 -0.35 -22.10 9.27
N ALA A 8 0.56 -22.91 8.75
CA ALA A 8 1.54 -22.47 7.76
C ALA A 8 1.74 -23.56 6.68
N PRO A 9 2.08 -23.17 5.44
CA PRO A 9 2.12 -24.10 4.30
C PRO A 9 3.29 -25.09 4.34
N ASP A 10 4.25 -24.89 5.25
CA ASP A 10 5.35 -25.81 5.56
C ASP A 10 4.94 -26.90 6.57
N GLN A 11 3.74 -26.81 7.15
CA GLN A 11 3.17 -27.83 8.03
C GLN A 11 2.44 -28.92 7.24
N PRO A 12 2.24 -30.11 7.82
CA PRO A 12 1.37 -31.13 7.22
C PRO A 12 0.00 -30.56 6.87
N GLY A 13 -0.49 -30.89 5.68
CA GLY A 13 -1.76 -30.43 5.18
C GLY A 13 -2.25 -31.21 3.98
N TRP A 14 -3.41 -30.81 3.51
CA TRP A 14 -4.08 -31.46 2.39
C TRP A 14 -3.67 -30.82 1.07
N THR A 15 -3.80 -31.57 0.00
CA THR A 15 -3.49 -31.12 -1.36
C THR A 15 -4.67 -31.39 -2.29
N ARG A 16 -4.60 -30.87 -3.51
CA ARG A 16 -5.56 -31.22 -4.57
C ARG A 16 -4.83 -31.61 -5.84
N ARG A 17 -5.40 -32.57 -6.57
CA ARG A 17 -4.92 -33.03 -7.88
C ARG A 17 -6.04 -32.92 -8.90
N ARG A 18 -5.74 -32.38 -10.08
CA ARG A 18 -6.71 -32.28 -11.18
C ARG A 18 -7.03 -33.68 -11.72
N VAL A 19 -8.31 -34.00 -11.86
CA VAL A 19 -8.79 -35.27 -12.44
C VAL A 19 -9.98 -34.97 -13.34
N GLY A 20 -9.83 -35.23 -14.65
CA GLY A 20 -10.85 -34.91 -15.65
C GLY A 20 -11.23 -33.43 -15.63
N LYS A 21 -12.51 -33.15 -15.37
CA LYS A 21 -13.07 -31.78 -15.26
C LYS A 21 -13.03 -31.21 -13.82
N GLY A 22 -12.56 -31.97 -12.83
CA GLY A 22 -12.61 -31.60 -11.43
C GLY A 22 -11.29 -31.82 -10.69
N PHE A 23 -11.39 -31.92 -9.35
CA PHE A 23 -10.26 -32.14 -8.46
C PHE A 23 -10.55 -33.31 -7.51
N THR A 24 -9.52 -34.11 -7.24
CA THR A 24 -9.43 -35.01 -6.08
C THR A 24 -8.64 -34.31 -4.99
N TYR A 25 -9.07 -34.45 -3.74
CA TYR A 25 -8.36 -33.91 -2.58
C TYR A 25 -7.68 -35.03 -1.81
N LEU A 26 -6.45 -34.78 -1.39
CA LEU A 26 -5.59 -35.76 -0.72
C LEU A 26 -5.16 -35.24 0.64
N ASP A 27 -5.03 -36.14 1.61
CA ASP A 27 -4.50 -35.82 2.92
C ASP A 27 -2.96 -35.65 2.90
N GLN A 28 -2.37 -35.55 4.09
CA GLN A 28 -0.92 -35.42 4.28
C GLN A 28 -0.12 -36.68 3.93
N HIS A 29 -0.79 -37.84 3.82
CA HIS A 29 -0.21 -39.13 3.45
C HIS A 29 -0.45 -39.48 1.97
N GLY A 30 -1.22 -38.65 1.25
CA GLY A 30 -1.59 -38.87 -0.15
C GLY A 30 -2.84 -39.72 -0.34
N GLU A 31 -3.58 -40.00 0.74
CA GLU A 31 -4.84 -40.75 0.71
C GLU A 31 -6.02 -39.82 0.38
N ARG A 32 -7.09 -40.38 -0.17
CA ARG A 32 -8.27 -39.59 -0.56
C ARG A 32 -9.03 -39.13 0.68
N LEU A 33 -9.37 -37.85 0.71
CA LEU A 33 -10.22 -37.28 1.75
C LEU A 33 -11.66 -37.79 1.69
N GLY A 34 -12.33 -37.81 2.84
CA GLY A 34 -13.74 -38.17 3.00
C GLY A 34 -14.72 -37.08 2.55
N GLY A 35 -16.02 -37.39 2.56
CA GLY A 35 -17.09 -36.51 2.03
C GLY A 35 -17.13 -35.12 2.65
N ASP A 36 -17.13 -35.02 3.99
CA ASP A 36 -17.18 -33.74 4.70
C ASP A 36 -15.92 -32.90 4.48
N GLU A 37 -14.76 -33.56 4.43
CA GLU A 37 -13.47 -32.93 4.19
C GLU A 37 -13.37 -32.38 2.76
N VAL A 38 -13.85 -33.16 1.77
CA VAL A 38 -13.95 -32.73 0.38
C VAL A 38 -14.91 -31.55 0.23
N GLN A 39 -16.05 -31.57 0.92
CA GLN A 39 -17.00 -30.47 0.87
C GLN A 39 -16.39 -29.19 1.42
N ARG A 40 -15.68 -29.26 2.56
CA ARG A 40 -14.95 -28.13 3.12
C ARG A 40 -13.95 -27.55 2.12
N CYS A 41 -13.18 -28.38 1.42
CA CYS A 41 -12.26 -27.92 0.39
C CYS A 41 -12.95 -27.21 -0.77
N LYS A 42 -14.15 -27.67 -1.18
CA LYS A 42 -14.96 -27.01 -2.22
C LYS A 42 -15.48 -25.65 -1.74
N ASP A 43 -15.93 -25.56 -0.50
CA ASP A 43 -16.47 -24.32 0.10
C ASP A 43 -15.42 -23.21 0.23
N LEU A 44 -14.13 -23.56 0.23
CA LEU A 44 -13.05 -22.57 0.16
C LEU A 44 -12.97 -21.86 -1.21
N VAL A 45 -13.59 -22.40 -2.26
CA VAL A 45 -13.59 -21.83 -3.62
C VAL A 45 -12.17 -21.49 -4.10
N ILE A 46 -11.25 -22.44 -3.94
CA ILE A 46 -9.85 -22.26 -4.37
C ILE A 46 -9.82 -22.17 -5.91
N PRO A 47 -9.35 -21.05 -6.51
CA PRO A 47 -9.39 -20.86 -7.96
C PRO A 47 -8.78 -22.05 -8.72
N PRO A 48 -9.44 -22.57 -9.77
CA PRO A 48 -9.02 -23.83 -10.42
C PRO A 48 -7.64 -23.75 -11.10
N ALA A 49 -7.20 -22.54 -11.43
CA ALA A 49 -5.87 -22.27 -12.00
C ALA A 49 -4.71 -22.50 -11.02
N TRP A 50 -4.95 -22.45 -9.70
CA TRP A 50 -3.84 -22.56 -8.75
C TRP A 50 -3.17 -23.94 -8.77
N GLN A 51 -1.85 -23.92 -8.87
CA GLN A 51 -0.93 -25.06 -8.76
C GLN A 51 -0.31 -25.11 -7.35
N ASP A 52 0.39 -26.20 -7.02
CA ASP A 52 1.10 -26.40 -5.75
C ASP A 52 0.27 -26.01 -4.51
N VAL A 53 -0.97 -26.50 -4.50
CA VAL A 53 -1.98 -26.11 -3.53
C VAL A 53 -1.81 -26.90 -2.25
N TRP A 54 -1.59 -26.17 -1.17
CA TRP A 54 -1.68 -26.63 0.21
C TRP A 54 -2.98 -26.13 0.83
N ILE A 55 -3.66 -26.98 1.58
CA ILE A 55 -4.93 -26.68 2.28
C ILE A 55 -4.76 -27.12 3.74
N THR A 56 -5.05 -26.23 4.69
CA THR A 56 -4.94 -26.58 6.11
C THR A 56 -5.99 -27.62 6.50
N PRO A 57 -5.70 -28.65 7.32
CA PRO A 57 -6.71 -29.62 7.77
C PRO A 57 -7.68 -29.03 8.80
N TYR A 58 -7.35 -27.86 9.39
CA TYR A 58 -8.11 -27.28 10.49
C TYR A 58 -9.13 -26.26 9.99
N ALA A 59 -10.43 -26.49 10.25
CA ALA A 59 -11.48 -25.53 9.87
C ALA A 59 -11.26 -24.13 10.49
N ASN A 60 -10.69 -24.06 11.69
CA ASN A 60 -10.33 -22.81 12.36
C ASN A 60 -8.89 -22.34 12.08
N GLY A 61 -8.18 -22.90 11.09
CA GLY A 61 -6.87 -22.43 10.67
C GLY A 61 -6.96 -21.02 10.07
N HIS A 62 -6.12 -20.09 10.51
CA HIS A 62 -6.18 -18.72 10.01
C HIS A 62 -5.83 -18.61 8.52
N LEU A 63 -4.85 -19.41 8.07
CA LEU A 63 -4.50 -19.62 6.69
C LEU A 63 -5.15 -20.93 6.24
N GLN A 64 -6.09 -20.82 5.30
CA GLN A 64 -6.94 -21.91 4.84
C GLN A 64 -6.31 -22.65 3.65
N ALA A 65 -5.76 -21.90 2.69
CA ALA A 65 -5.06 -22.49 1.56
C ALA A 65 -3.96 -21.57 1.03
N VAL A 66 -2.94 -22.16 0.40
CA VAL A 66 -1.92 -21.45 -0.38
C VAL A 66 -1.74 -22.18 -1.69
N GLY A 67 -1.61 -21.45 -2.80
CA GLY A 67 -1.29 -22.02 -4.10
C GLY A 67 -0.46 -21.06 -4.93
N THR A 68 -0.07 -21.48 -6.11
CA THR A 68 0.66 -20.67 -7.10
C THR A 68 -0.28 -20.38 -8.28
N ASP A 69 -0.52 -19.12 -8.63
CA ASP A 69 -1.39 -18.79 -9.78
C ASP A 69 -0.68 -18.95 -11.14
N ASP A 70 -1.41 -18.76 -12.24
CA ASP A 70 -0.89 -18.88 -13.61
C ASP A 70 0.27 -17.90 -13.92
N ALA A 71 0.42 -16.85 -13.11
CA ALA A 71 1.51 -15.89 -13.22
C ALA A 71 2.71 -16.25 -12.31
N GLY A 72 2.72 -17.47 -11.73
CA GLY A 72 3.80 -17.95 -10.86
C GLY A 72 3.78 -17.34 -9.46
N ARG A 73 2.73 -16.63 -9.05
CA ARG A 73 2.68 -15.92 -7.76
C ARG A 73 2.06 -16.80 -6.68
N ARG A 74 2.64 -16.81 -5.48
CA ARG A 74 2.01 -17.42 -4.31
C ARG A 74 0.78 -16.62 -3.89
N GLN A 75 -0.35 -17.29 -3.86
CA GLN A 75 -1.66 -16.78 -3.47
C GLN A 75 -2.11 -17.43 -2.17
N TYR A 76 -2.82 -16.67 -1.35
CA TYR A 76 -3.19 -17.06 0.02
C TYR A 76 -4.70 -16.89 0.21
N LEU A 77 -5.34 -17.89 0.82
CA LEU A 77 -6.73 -17.85 1.23
C LEU A 77 -6.79 -17.91 2.75
N TYR A 78 -7.39 -16.89 3.36
CA TYR A 78 -7.49 -16.75 4.82
C TYR A 78 -8.92 -16.95 5.31
N HIS A 79 -9.05 -17.46 6.54
CA HIS A 79 -10.33 -17.56 7.23
C HIS A 79 -11.02 -16.18 7.30
N PRO A 80 -12.34 -16.05 7.05
CA PRO A 80 -13.03 -14.75 7.01
C PRO A 80 -12.83 -13.91 8.28
N GLN A 81 -12.92 -14.53 9.45
CA GLN A 81 -12.68 -13.84 10.73
C GLN A 81 -11.22 -13.37 10.89
N TRP A 82 -10.24 -14.10 10.34
CA TRP A 82 -8.85 -13.65 10.35
C TRP A 82 -8.71 -12.35 9.57
N ARG A 83 -9.34 -12.27 8.39
CA ARG A 83 -9.37 -11.05 7.57
C ARG A 83 -9.98 -9.90 8.34
N ALA A 84 -11.17 -10.09 8.92
CA ALA A 84 -11.85 -9.05 9.70
C ALA A 84 -10.99 -8.52 10.87
N SER A 85 -10.40 -9.41 11.68
CA SER A 85 -9.55 -8.99 12.80
C SER A 85 -8.25 -8.33 12.33
N ARG A 86 -7.65 -8.78 11.22
CA ARG A 86 -6.45 -8.16 10.65
C ARG A 86 -6.73 -6.82 10.01
N ASP A 87 -7.89 -6.64 9.40
CA ASP A 87 -8.29 -5.35 8.83
C ASP A 87 -8.52 -4.31 9.92
N ALA A 88 -9.17 -4.67 11.04
CA ALA A 88 -9.29 -3.79 12.20
C ALA A 88 -7.91 -3.43 12.79
N ALA A 89 -7.07 -4.43 13.07
CA ALA A 89 -5.72 -4.19 13.60
C ALA A 89 -4.81 -3.41 12.64
N LYS A 90 -5.03 -3.54 11.33
CA LYS A 90 -4.33 -2.73 10.32
C LYS A 90 -4.65 -1.26 10.51
N PHE A 91 -5.91 -0.88 10.64
CA PHE A 91 -6.31 0.52 10.76
C PHE A 91 -5.85 1.16 12.08
N GLU A 92 -5.84 0.41 13.18
CA GLU A 92 -5.19 0.88 14.43
C GLU A 92 -3.72 1.23 14.22
N ARG A 93 -2.94 0.33 13.59
CA ARG A 93 -1.53 0.60 13.27
C ARG A 93 -1.35 1.81 12.33
N ILE A 94 -2.30 2.05 11.43
CA ILE A 94 -2.25 3.19 10.51
C ILE A 94 -2.50 4.52 11.24
N ILE A 95 -3.30 4.53 12.31
CA ILE A 95 -3.42 5.71 13.17
C ILE A 95 -2.07 6.02 13.83
N ASP A 96 -1.38 5.01 14.35
CA ASP A 96 -0.07 5.21 14.97
C ASP A 96 0.98 5.65 13.94
N PHE A 97 0.91 5.14 12.71
CA PHE A 97 1.69 5.65 11.60
C PHE A 97 1.41 7.13 11.32
N GLY A 98 0.15 7.56 11.23
CA GLY A 98 -0.21 8.97 11.03
C GLY A 98 0.34 9.89 12.13
N LYS A 99 0.31 9.44 13.40
CA LYS A 99 0.92 10.17 14.53
C LYS A 99 2.44 10.28 14.39
N ALA A 100 3.10 9.16 14.06
CA ALA A 100 4.55 9.08 13.95
C ALA A 100 5.08 9.91 12.76
N MET A 101 4.34 9.95 11.65
CA MET A 101 4.74 10.65 10.43
C MET A 101 4.96 12.15 10.62
N SER A 102 4.23 12.77 11.55
CA SER A 102 4.44 14.19 11.85
C SER A 102 5.89 14.48 12.28
N LYS A 103 6.46 13.62 13.14
CA LYS A 103 7.87 13.73 13.56
C LYS A 103 8.83 13.18 12.52
N ALA A 104 8.46 12.09 11.84
CA ALA A 104 9.29 11.49 10.81
C ALA A 104 9.59 12.48 9.66
N ARG A 105 8.64 13.36 9.31
CA ARG A 105 8.84 14.41 8.29
C ARG A 105 9.94 15.39 8.66
N GLU A 106 10.08 15.76 9.93
CA GLU A 106 11.16 16.64 10.37
C GLU A 106 12.53 16.01 10.08
N ARG A 107 12.70 14.73 10.44
CA ARG A 107 13.91 13.96 10.10
C ARG A 107 14.12 13.85 8.59
N VAL A 108 13.07 13.54 7.82
CA VAL A 108 13.14 13.46 6.35
C VAL A 108 13.63 14.77 5.75
N LEU A 109 13.13 15.92 6.21
CA LEU A 109 13.56 17.22 5.71
C LEU A 109 15.02 17.53 6.11
N THR A 110 15.43 17.17 7.33
CA THR A 110 16.84 17.28 7.76
C THR A 110 17.75 16.44 6.88
N ASP A 111 17.44 15.15 6.71
CA ASP A 111 18.25 14.20 5.93
C ASP A 111 18.29 14.60 4.45
N LEU A 112 17.19 15.14 3.90
CA LEU A 112 17.12 15.66 2.53
C LEU A 112 18.06 16.87 2.29
N GLY A 113 18.27 17.68 3.34
CA GLY A 113 19.13 18.86 3.32
C GLY A 113 20.63 18.57 3.51
N THR A 114 21.01 17.32 3.76
CA THR A 114 22.42 16.95 3.97
C THR A 114 23.28 17.12 2.71
N GLU A 115 24.59 17.32 2.88
CA GLU A 115 25.54 17.41 1.77
C GLU A 115 25.84 16.03 1.15
N GLY A 116 26.21 16.03 -0.13
CA GLY A 116 26.49 14.79 -0.86
C GLY A 116 25.24 13.97 -1.13
N MET A 117 25.39 12.68 -1.43
CA MET A 117 24.26 11.78 -1.66
C MET A 117 24.46 10.49 -0.86
N THR A 118 24.33 10.57 0.46
CA THR A 118 24.40 9.41 1.34
C THR A 118 23.18 8.50 1.16
N GLN A 119 23.22 7.30 1.75
CA GLN A 119 22.08 6.40 1.74
C GLN A 119 20.86 7.04 2.42
N GLU A 120 21.07 7.74 3.54
CA GLU A 120 20.02 8.41 4.32
C GLU A 120 19.35 9.51 3.49
N ARG A 121 20.13 10.35 2.79
CA ARG A 121 19.58 11.37 1.89
C ARG A 121 18.76 10.76 0.77
N ALA A 122 19.24 9.66 0.18
CA ALA A 122 18.50 8.96 -0.87
C ALA A 122 17.20 8.32 -0.35
N CYS A 123 17.23 7.74 0.84
CA CYS A 123 16.03 7.26 1.53
C CYS A 123 15.06 8.40 1.85
N ALA A 124 15.55 9.55 2.30
CA ALA A 124 14.73 10.74 2.58
C ALA A 124 14.01 11.24 1.31
N VAL A 125 14.70 11.27 0.16
CA VAL A 125 14.09 11.53 -1.16
C VAL A 125 12.98 10.53 -1.45
N ALA A 126 13.24 9.23 -1.28
CA ALA A 126 12.25 8.20 -1.54
C ALA A 126 11.02 8.34 -0.63
N VAL A 127 11.23 8.57 0.67
CA VAL A 127 10.15 8.77 1.64
C VAL A 127 9.37 10.04 1.34
N ARG A 128 10.03 11.15 0.99
CA ARG A 128 9.34 12.39 0.60
C ARG A 128 8.46 12.19 -0.64
N LEU A 129 8.93 11.43 -1.64
CA LEU A 129 8.12 11.09 -2.81
C LEU A 129 6.93 10.18 -2.46
N LEU A 130 7.09 9.24 -1.52
CA LEU A 130 5.96 8.44 -1.00
C LEU A 130 4.96 9.29 -0.23
N ASP A 131 5.44 10.28 0.53
CA ASP A 131 4.68 11.20 1.36
C ASP A 131 3.90 12.25 0.56
N LEU A 132 4.43 12.67 -0.59
CA LEU A 132 3.69 13.47 -1.58
C LEU A 132 2.57 12.65 -2.26
N GLY A 133 2.61 11.31 -2.12
CA GLY A 133 1.42 10.45 -2.21
C GLY A 133 1.22 9.67 -3.50
N TYR A 134 2.00 9.94 -4.56
CA TYR A 134 1.68 9.40 -5.88
C TYR A 134 2.33 8.06 -6.21
N PHE A 135 3.43 7.69 -5.53
CA PHE A 135 4.20 6.51 -5.91
C PHE A 135 3.82 5.26 -5.13
N ARG A 136 3.98 4.10 -5.78
CA ARG A 136 4.10 2.80 -5.09
C ARG A 136 5.58 2.51 -4.93
N ILE A 137 6.00 1.91 -3.82
CA ILE A 137 7.43 1.63 -3.56
C ILE A 137 8.13 0.87 -4.69
N GLY A 138 7.46 -0.15 -5.27
CA GLY A 138 8.12 -1.08 -6.20
C GLY A 138 9.02 -2.09 -5.48
N ASN A 139 9.32 -3.19 -6.15
CA ASN A 139 10.35 -4.16 -5.74
C ASN A 139 10.94 -4.76 -7.01
N ASP A 140 12.25 -4.95 -7.05
CA ASP A 140 12.98 -5.44 -8.23
C ASP A 140 12.40 -6.72 -8.83
N VAL A 141 11.95 -7.67 -7.98
CA VAL A 141 11.35 -8.96 -8.42
C VAL A 141 10.13 -8.76 -9.34
N TYR A 142 9.44 -7.63 -9.28
CA TYR A 142 8.23 -7.36 -10.07
C TYR A 142 8.50 -6.66 -11.41
N THR A 143 9.66 -6.04 -11.60
CA THR A 143 9.92 -5.18 -12.78
C THR A 143 10.21 -6.04 -14.01
N ASP A 144 11.02 -7.09 -13.84
CA ASP A 144 11.57 -7.87 -14.95
C ASP A 144 10.52 -8.77 -15.63
N THR A 145 9.42 -9.11 -14.96
CA THR A 145 8.39 -10.02 -15.51
C THR A 145 7.21 -9.31 -16.16
N ASN A 146 6.90 -8.06 -15.78
CA ASN A 146 5.64 -7.39 -16.18
C ASN A 146 5.83 -6.00 -16.81
N GLY A 147 7.07 -5.50 -16.95
CA GLY A 147 7.32 -4.15 -17.49
C GLY A 147 6.69 -3.03 -16.65
N SER A 148 6.40 -3.28 -15.37
CA SER A 148 5.74 -2.35 -14.46
C SER A 148 6.74 -1.79 -13.45
N PHE A 149 6.77 -0.48 -13.27
CA PHE A 149 7.70 0.21 -12.38
C PHE A 149 7.04 0.66 -11.07
N GLY A 150 7.84 0.69 -10.01
CA GLY A 150 7.55 1.44 -8.78
C GLY A 150 8.74 2.32 -8.42
N LEU A 151 8.62 3.13 -7.37
CA LEU A 151 9.54 4.18 -7.00
C LEU A 151 11.02 3.77 -7.03
N THR A 152 11.40 2.68 -6.37
CA THR A 152 12.79 2.21 -6.30
C THR A 152 13.27 1.58 -7.62
N THR A 153 12.35 1.26 -8.52
CA THR A 153 12.67 0.63 -9.81
C THR A 153 12.57 1.60 -10.98
N LEU A 154 12.12 2.84 -10.76
CA LEU A 154 12.10 3.89 -11.78
C LEU A 154 13.48 4.08 -12.41
N LEU A 155 13.49 4.43 -13.68
CA LEU A 155 14.70 4.74 -14.45
C LEU A 155 14.85 6.25 -14.60
N ARG A 156 16.08 6.71 -14.87
CA ARG A 156 16.37 8.12 -15.12
C ARG A 156 15.57 8.68 -16.29
N GLU A 157 15.34 7.87 -17.33
CA GLU A 157 14.57 8.25 -18.52
C GLU A 157 13.08 8.51 -18.25
N HIS A 158 12.52 7.95 -17.17
CA HIS A 158 11.15 8.24 -16.76
C HIS A 158 10.98 9.67 -16.22
N VAL A 159 12.08 10.40 -15.99
CA VAL A 159 12.04 11.71 -15.35
C VAL A 159 12.55 12.80 -16.26
N THR A 160 11.68 13.76 -16.53
CA THR A 160 12.02 14.98 -17.28
C THR A 160 11.91 16.21 -16.38
N LYS A 161 12.74 17.23 -16.63
CA LYS A 161 12.70 18.50 -15.88
C LYS A 161 12.14 19.59 -16.77
N ARG A 162 11.13 20.33 -16.30
CA ARG A 162 10.56 21.49 -16.98
C ARG A 162 10.21 22.58 -15.96
N ARG A 163 10.67 23.81 -16.20
CA ARG A 163 10.35 25.00 -15.36
C ARG A 163 10.60 24.78 -13.85
N GLY A 164 11.71 24.12 -13.50
CA GLY A 164 12.05 23.84 -12.11
C GLY A 164 11.37 22.61 -11.50
N ARG A 165 10.41 21.99 -12.20
CA ARG A 165 9.66 20.82 -11.74
C ARG A 165 10.11 19.54 -12.41
N LEU A 166 9.89 18.41 -11.75
CA LEU A 166 10.18 17.09 -12.31
C LEU A 166 8.87 16.36 -12.65
N THR A 167 8.77 15.89 -13.89
CA THR A 167 7.65 15.07 -14.36
C THR A 167 8.11 13.62 -14.51
N PHE A 168 7.41 12.71 -13.84
CA PHE A 168 7.65 11.28 -13.83
C PHE A 168 6.61 10.58 -14.70
N CYS A 169 7.03 9.98 -15.81
CA CYS A 169 6.18 9.23 -16.72
C CYS A 169 6.62 7.76 -16.76
N PHE A 170 5.76 6.83 -16.34
CA PHE A 170 6.08 5.40 -16.32
C PHE A 170 4.82 4.53 -16.34
N VAL A 171 4.98 3.27 -16.75
CA VAL A 171 3.92 2.25 -16.65
C VAL A 171 4.04 1.56 -15.29
N GLY A 172 3.03 1.71 -14.46
CA GLY A 172 2.94 1.11 -13.13
C GLY A 172 2.29 -0.28 -13.15
N LYS A 173 1.93 -0.75 -11.95
CA LYS A 173 1.26 -2.04 -11.75
C LYS A 173 0.02 -2.18 -12.66
N SER A 174 -0.13 -3.36 -13.26
CA SER A 174 -1.27 -3.69 -14.14
C SER A 174 -1.34 -2.86 -15.43
N GLY A 175 -0.20 -2.32 -15.88
CA GLY A 175 -0.13 -1.58 -17.14
C GLY A 175 -0.68 -0.16 -17.08
N VAL A 176 -0.94 0.37 -15.88
CA VAL A 176 -1.50 1.71 -15.70
C VAL A 176 -0.42 2.77 -15.94
N GLU A 177 -0.67 3.68 -16.88
CA GLU A 177 0.23 4.82 -17.12
C GLU A 177 0.10 5.85 -15.99
N HIS A 178 1.25 6.31 -15.49
CA HIS A 178 1.34 7.37 -14.50
C HIS A 178 2.13 8.54 -15.06
N CYS A 179 1.62 9.75 -14.87
CA CYS A 179 2.31 11.01 -15.12
C CYS A 179 2.17 11.90 -13.88
N ILE A 180 3.25 12.07 -13.13
CA ILE A 180 3.26 12.75 -11.83
C ILE A 180 4.21 13.94 -11.90
N GLU A 181 3.73 15.14 -11.59
CA GLU A 181 4.58 16.33 -11.45
C GLU A 181 4.95 16.52 -9.97
N ILE A 182 6.25 16.73 -9.71
CA ILE A 182 6.79 17.04 -8.38
C ILE A 182 7.39 18.45 -8.43
N ASP A 183 6.83 19.30 -7.56
CA ASP A 183 7.23 20.69 -7.32
C ASP A 183 7.64 20.84 -5.84
N ASP A 184 8.75 20.20 -5.49
CA ASP A 184 9.36 20.25 -4.16
C ASP A 184 10.85 20.52 -4.33
N GLU A 185 11.28 21.75 -4.05
CA GLU A 185 12.60 22.25 -4.42
C GLU A 185 13.75 21.37 -3.86
N ALA A 186 13.65 20.98 -2.59
CA ALA A 186 14.65 20.14 -1.94
C ALA A 186 14.72 18.73 -2.56
N THR A 187 13.56 18.13 -2.86
CA THR A 187 13.48 16.83 -3.53
C THR A 187 14.00 16.90 -4.97
N VAL A 188 13.63 17.95 -5.71
CA VAL A 188 14.09 18.19 -7.08
C VAL A 188 15.60 18.34 -7.12
N ALA A 189 16.18 19.14 -6.22
CA ALA A 189 17.62 19.34 -6.14
C ALA A 189 18.37 18.03 -5.87
N ALA A 190 17.90 17.22 -4.93
CA ALA A 190 18.49 15.92 -4.63
C ALA A 190 18.37 14.93 -5.80
N LEU A 191 17.22 14.89 -6.48
CA LEU A 191 17.01 14.06 -7.67
C LEU A 191 17.90 14.47 -8.85
N ASP A 192 18.15 15.76 -9.03
CA ASP A 192 19.06 16.22 -10.10
C ASP A 192 20.49 15.73 -9.89
N VAL A 193 20.97 15.69 -8.64
CA VAL A 193 22.27 15.07 -8.30
C VAL A 193 22.29 13.59 -8.70
N MET A 194 21.22 12.85 -8.39
CA MET A 194 21.11 11.43 -8.77
C MET A 194 21.02 11.25 -10.28
N ARG A 195 20.32 12.13 -11.02
CA ARG A 195 20.14 12.03 -12.47
C ARG A 195 21.42 12.36 -13.24
N ALA A 196 22.17 13.37 -12.78
CA ALA A 196 23.40 13.83 -13.41
C ALA A 196 24.62 12.92 -13.14
N ARG A 197 24.47 11.90 -12.28
CA ARG A 197 25.57 11.02 -11.90
C ARG A 197 26.17 10.25 -13.09
N ARG A 198 27.47 9.96 -12.98
CA ARG A 198 28.20 9.08 -13.89
C ARG A 198 28.34 7.69 -13.24
N GLY A 199 27.91 6.64 -13.93
CA GLY A 199 27.92 5.27 -13.43
C GLY A 199 26.74 4.93 -12.49
N GLY A 200 26.72 3.69 -11.97
CA GLY A 200 25.65 3.22 -11.08
C GLY A 200 24.33 2.90 -11.77
N GLY A 201 24.37 2.49 -13.05
CA GLY A 201 23.20 2.02 -13.81
C GLY A 201 22.13 3.08 -14.09
N ASP A 202 20.97 2.61 -14.57
CA ASP A 202 19.89 3.47 -15.07
C ASP A 202 18.79 3.77 -14.07
N ARG A 203 18.79 3.11 -12.91
CA ARG A 203 17.84 3.38 -11.82
C ARG A 203 17.84 4.86 -11.44
N LEU A 204 16.70 5.46 -11.15
CA LEU A 204 16.62 6.85 -10.75
C LEU A 204 17.25 7.05 -9.37
N LEU A 205 16.72 6.32 -8.38
CA LEU A 205 17.13 6.43 -6.99
C LEU A 205 18.44 5.69 -6.77
N ALA A 206 19.46 6.44 -6.36
CA ALA A 206 20.79 5.92 -6.10
C ALA A 206 21.49 6.76 -5.03
N TRP A 207 22.43 6.15 -4.35
CA TRP A 207 23.27 6.80 -3.35
C TRP A 207 24.75 6.52 -3.63
N LYS A 208 25.61 7.34 -3.03
CA LYS A 208 27.05 7.33 -3.27
C LYS A 208 27.76 6.66 -2.10
N ASP A 209 28.28 5.46 -2.34
CA ASP A 209 29.13 4.67 -1.45
C ASP A 209 30.61 4.96 -1.75
N GLY A 210 31.18 5.94 -1.05
CA GLY A 210 32.52 6.44 -1.33
C GLY A 210 32.64 7.03 -2.74
N ARG A 211 33.22 6.27 -3.68
CA ARG A 211 33.36 6.66 -5.10
C ARG A 211 32.34 5.99 -6.02
N THR A 212 31.59 5.02 -5.52
CA THR A 212 30.71 4.17 -6.33
C THR A 212 29.25 4.55 -6.12
N TRP A 213 28.47 4.57 -7.19
CA TRP A 213 27.01 4.74 -7.10
C TRP A 213 26.32 3.40 -6.99
N ARG A 214 25.39 3.28 -6.04
CA ARG A 214 24.56 2.10 -5.83
C ARG A 214 23.09 2.45 -5.96
N GLY A 215 22.31 1.57 -6.57
CA GLY A 215 20.85 1.70 -6.60
C GLY A 215 20.27 1.63 -5.18
N LEU A 216 19.17 2.35 -4.96
CA LEU A 216 18.42 2.28 -3.71
C LEU A 216 17.31 1.23 -3.84
N ASP A 217 17.27 0.26 -2.94
CA ASP A 217 16.24 -0.79 -2.95
C ASP A 217 15.09 -0.54 -1.94
N SER A 218 14.02 -1.33 -2.08
CA SER A 218 12.84 -1.20 -1.23
C SER A 218 13.06 -1.60 0.24
N GLY A 219 14.04 -2.47 0.52
CA GLY A 219 14.43 -2.84 1.88
C GLY A 219 15.01 -1.64 2.61
N GLN A 220 16.00 -0.99 2.00
CA GLN A 220 16.64 0.22 2.55
C GLN A 220 15.64 1.34 2.86
N VAL A 221 14.66 1.56 1.97
CA VAL A 221 13.59 2.55 2.21
C VAL A 221 12.68 2.15 3.37
N ASN A 222 12.30 0.87 3.46
CA ASN A 222 11.46 0.40 4.57
C ASN A 222 12.21 0.46 5.91
N ASP A 223 13.52 0.20 5.91
CA ASP A 223 14.37 0.28 7.11
C ASP A 223 14.40 1.74 7.61
N TYR A 224 14.66 2.67 6.70
CA TYR A 224 14.62 4.10 7.00
C TYR A 224 13.23 4.56 7.50
N VAL A 225 12.12 4.07 6.92
CA VAL A 225 10.77 4.37 7.42
C VAL A 225 10.59 3.88 8.87
N ARG A 226 11.04 2.66 9.19
CA ARG A 226 10.94 2.13 10.56
C ARG A 226 11.75 2.98 11.54
N GLU A 227 12.97 3.34 11.17
CA GLU A 227 13.82 4.20 12.01
C GLU A 227 13.25 5.60 12.19
N ALA A 228 12.75 6.23 11.12
CA ALA A 228 12.24 7.60 11.16
C ALA A 228 10.91 7.71 11.92
N THR A 229 10.08 6.66 11.87
CA THR A 229 8.79 6.63 12.57
C THR A 229 8.88 6.02 13.97
N GLY A 230 9.90 5.21 14.26
CA GLY A 230 10.05 4.48 15.52
C GLY A 230 9.04 3.34 15.71
N ILE A 231 8.37 2.90 14.65
CA ILE A 231 7.37 1.82 14.67
C ILE A 231 7.60 0.85 13.50
N GLU A 232 6.94 -0.31 13.54
CA GLU A 232 6.91 -1.31 12.46
C GLU A 232 6.03 -0.84 11.27
N ALA A 233 6.49 0.23 10.63
CA ALA A 233 5.89 0.84 9.44
C ALA A 233 6.65 0.48 8.17
N THR A 234 5.94 0.57 7.05
CA THR A 234 6.47 0.29 5.71
C THR A 234 5.98 1.33 4.71
N ALA A 235 6.60 1.38 3.54
CA ALA A 235 6.16 2.23 2.43
C ALA A 235 4.69 2.00 2.01
N LYS A 236 4.11 0.82 2.31
CA LYS A 236 2.70 0.53 2.02
C LYS A 236 1.75 1.34 2.91
N ASP A 237 2.19 1.73 4.09
CA ASP A 237 1.37 2.39 5.10
C ASP A 237 1.00 3.82 4.68
N PHE A 238 1.91 4.53 3.99
CA PHE A 238 1.64 5.82 3.32
C PHE A 238 0.35 5.79 2.49
N ARG A 239 0.19 4.77 1.65
CA ARG A 239 -0.96 4.67 0.75
C ARG A 239 -2.29 4.50 1.49
N THR A 240 -2.26 3.81 2.63
CA THR A 240 -3.45 3.58 3.46
C THR A 240 -3.79 4.85 4.24
N TRP A 241 -2.78 5.52 4.78
CA TRP A 241 -2.93 6.79 5.46
C TRP A 241 -3.45 7.89 4.53
N HIS A 242 -2.82 8.10 3.37
CA HIS A 242 -3.29 9.09 2.39
C HIS A 242 -4.69 8.81 1.88
N ALA A 243 -5.03 7.54 1.59
CA ALA A 243 -6.39 7.19 1.19
C ALA A 243 -7.42 7.61 2.24
N THR A 244 -7.10 7.38 3.52
CA THR A 244 -7.96 7.77 4.65
C THR A 244 -8.08 9.29 4.78
N VAL A 245 -6.97 10.02 4.63
CA VAL A 245 -6.95 11.49 4.71
C VAL A 245 -7.69 12.15 3.55
N ILE A 246 -7.47 11.67 2.32
CA ILE A 246 -8.19 12.12 1.12
C ILE A 246 -9.68 11.82 1.28
N ALA A 247 -10.05 10.62 1.74
CA ALA A 247 -11.45 10.29 1.96
C ALA A 247 -12.13 11.25 2.94
N ALA A 248 -11.48 11.54 4.06
CA ALA A 248 -12.02 12.47 5.05
C ALA A 248 -12.14 13.90 4.51
N ALA A 249 -11.15 14.37 3.73
CA ALA A 249 -11.18 15.68 3.09
C ALA A 249 -12.30 15.79 2.06
N ALA A 250 -12.46 14.78 1.19
CA ALA A 250 -13.50 14.74 0.17
C ALA A 250 -14.91 14.69 0.79
N LEU A 251 -15.11 13.92 1.87
CA LEU A 251 -16.38 13.89 2.58
C LEU A 251 -16.68 15.20 3.32
N ALA A 252 -15.66 15.90 3.84
CA ALA A 252 -15.84 17.19 4.48
C ALA A 252 -16.15 18.32 3.47
N GLY A 253 -15.66 18.21 2.24
CA GLY A 253 -15.86 19.19 1.17
C GLY A 253 -16.94 18.82 0.15
N THR A 254 -17.76 17.80 0.43
CA THR A 254 -18.80 17.35 -0.51
C THR A 254 -19.97 18.34 -0.59
N ASP A 255 -20.50 18.55 -1.80
CA ASP A 255 -21.72 19.35 -2.02
C ASP A 255 -23.02 18.58 -1.67
N GLU A 256 -22.92 17.28 -1.40
CA GLU A 256 -24.07 16.48 -1.01
C GLU A 256 -24.58 16.91 0.38
N PRO A 257 -25.89 17.21 0.54
CA PRO A 257 -26.42 17.74 1.80
C PRO A 257 -26.23 16.83 3.03
N GLY A 258 -26.02 15.53 2.84
CA GLY A 258 -25.79 14.59 3.94
C GLY A 258 -27.02 14.34 4.83
N GLN A 259 -28.19 14.88 4.49
CA GLN A 259 -29.43 14.78 5.28
C GLN A 259 -30.17 13.46 5.08
N THR A 260 -30.00 12.83 3.91
CA THR A 260 -30.68 11.57 3.55
C THR A 260 -29.68 10.44 3.33
N LYS A 261 -30.13 9.19 3.51
CA LYS A 261 -29.32 7.99 3.19
C LYS A 261 -28.84 7.99 1.73
N ALA A 262 -29.67 8.44 0.80
CA ALA A 262 -29.33 8.53 -0.61
C ALA A 262 -28.21 9.56 -0.87
N SER A 263 -28.30 10.74 -0.26
CA SER A 263 -27.28 11.79 -0.36
C SER A 263 -25.94 11.32 0.23
N ARG A 264 -25.95 10.69 1.41
CA ARG A 264 -24.75 10.11 2.01
C ARG A 264 -24.10 9.05 1.12
N LYS A 265 -24.91 8.16 0.53
CA LYS A 265 -24.42 7.12 -0.38
C LYS A 265 -23.74 7.71 -1.61
N ARG A 266 -24.26 8.79 -2.18
CA ARG A 266 -23.64 9.48 -3.34
C ARG A 266 -22.32 10.13 -2.96
N ALA A 267 -22.26 10.83 -1.82
CA ALA A 267 -21.03 11.42 -1.31
C ALA A 267 -19.94 10.35 -1.13
N VAL A 268 -20.26 9.25 -0.43
CA VAL A 268 -19.32 8.14 -0.22
C VAL A 268 -18.88 7.52 -1.55
N ALA A 269 -19.80 7.31 -2.49
CA ALA A 269 -19.44 6.76 -3.81
C ALA A 269 -18.48 7.67 -4.58
N ALA A 270 -18.72 8.99 -4.58
CA ALA A 270 -17.85 9.97 -5.21
C ALA A 270 -16.46 9.98 -4.54
N THR A 271 -16.41 9.99 -3.21
CA THR A 271 -15.17 9.91 -2.45
C THR A 271 -14.36 8.65 -2.78
N MET A 272 -15.00 7.48 -2.84
CA MET A 272 -14.27 6.24 -3.16
C MET A 272 -13.75 6.25 -4.60
N LYS A 273 -14.44 6.92 -5.52
CA LYS A 273 -13.95 7.13 -6.89
C LYS A 273 -12.67 7.98 -6.89
N GLU A 274 -12.70 9.14 -6.24
CA GLU A 274 -11.54 10.03 -6.11
C GLU A 274 -10.33 9.32 -5.48
N VAL A 275 -10.54 8.63 -4.35
CA VAL A 275 -9.48 7.86 -3.69
C VAL A 275 -8.94 6.76 -4.61
N SER A 276 -9.80 6.10 -5.38
CA SER A 276 -9.38 5.03 -6.29
C SER A 276 -8.55 5.54 -7.47
N GLU A 277 -8.86 6.74 -7.97
CA GLU A 277 -8.07 7.43 -9.00
C GLU A 277 -6.68 7.76 -8.46
N PHE A 278 -6.60 8.35 -7.26
CA PHE A 278 -5.33 8.60 -6.58
C PHE A 278 -4.52 7.31 -6.35
N LEU A 279 -5.18 6.21 -5.97
CA LEU A 279 -4.50 4.94 -5.71
C LEU A 279 -4.17 4.15 -6.99
N GLY A 280 -4.76 4.47 -8.14
CA GLY A 280 -4.73 3.61 -9.33
C GLY A 280 -5.33 2.23 -9.06
N ASN A 281 -6.51 2.17 -8.43
CA ASN A 281 -7.23 0.92 -8.18
C ASN A 281 -8.75 1.10 -8.34
N THR A 282 -9.56 0.11 -7.92
CA THR A 282 -11.03 0.21 -8.00
C THR A 282 -11.63 0.86 -6.75
N PRO A 283 -12.78 1.55 -6.86
CA PRO A 283 -13.48 2.13 -5.70
C PRO A 283 -13.79 1.11 -4.59
N THR A 284 -14.12 -0.12 -4.98
CA THR A 284 -14.33 -1.23 -4.04
C THR A 284 -13.05 -1.54 -3.26
N LEU A 285 -11.90 -1.57 -3.92
CA LEU A 285 -10.63 -1.86 -3.25
C LEU A 285 -10.19 -0.69 -2.38
N ALA A 286 -10.37 0.56 -2.84
CA ALA A 286 -10.15 1.75 -2.03
C ALA A 286 -10.95 1.67 -0.71
N ARG A 287 -12.26 1.40 -0.79
CA ARG A 287 -13.16 1.31 0.36
C ARG A 287 -12.81 0.18 1.33
N THR A 288 -12.50 -1.01 0.82
CA THR A 288 -12.37 -2.22 1.64
C THR A 288 -10.96 -2.44 2.19
N ALA A 289 -9.93 -1.92 1.51
CA ALA A 289 -8.55 -2.22 1.85
C ALA A 289 -7.72 -1.00 2.31
N TYR A 290 -8.07 0.22 1.88
CA TYR A 290 -7.23 1.41 2.07
C TYR A 290 -7.85 2.50 2.94
N VAL A 291 -9.14 2.79 2.81
CA VAL A 291 -9.82 3.81 3.62
C VAL A 291 -10.22 3.22 4.97
N ASP A 292 -9.87 3.89 6.07
CA ASP A 292 -10.36 3.54 7.40
C ASP A 292 -11.90 3.67 7.45
N PRO A 293 -12.65 2.57 7.73
CA PRO A 293 -14.10 2.59 7.71
C PRO A 293 -14.71 3.62 8.67
N ARG A 294 -14.02 3.96 9.76
CA ARG A 294 -14.47 4.95 10.75
C ARG A 294 -14.68 6.34 10.16
N VAL A 295 -13.95 6.70 9.09
CA VAL A 295 -14.16 7.97 8.38
C VAL A 295 -15.55 7.99 7.72
N VAL A 296 -15.94 6.89 7.09
CA VAL A 296 -17.25 6.75 6.43
C VAL A 296 -18.36 6.69 7.49
N GLU A 297 -18.15 5.91 8.56
CA GLU A 297 -19.09 5.82 9.67
C GLU A 297 -19.31 7.18 10.34
N ALA A 298 -18.24 7.95 10.60
CA ALA A 298 -18.36 9.29 11.17
C ALA A 298 -19.22 10.21 10.28
N TYR A 299 -18.96 10.21 8.96
CA TYR A 299 -19.75 10.98 8.00
C TYR A 299 -21.23 10.55 7.98
N GLU A 300 -21.50 9.24 8.03
CA GLU A 300 -22.88 8.73 8.05
C GLU A 300 -23.67 9.15 9.30
N HIS A 301 -22.94 9.44 10.40
CA HIS A 301 -23.46 10.01 11.65
C HIS A 301 -23.37 11.55 11.70
N GLY A 302 -23.07 12.22 10.59
CA GLY A 302 -23.05 13.68 10.50
C GLY A 302 -21.79 14.35 11.07
N ARG A 303 -20.69 13.60 11.24
CA ARG A 303 -19.39 14.11 11.70
C ARG A 303 -18.37 14.12 10.56
N THR A 304 -17.64 15.22 10.40
CA THR A 304 -16.55 15.35 9.42
C THR A 304 -15.36 16.08 10.03
N ILE A 305 -14.24 16.08 9.32
CA ILE A 305 -13.11 16.92 9.71
C ILE A 305 -13.41 18.40 9.45
N THR A 306 -12.81 19.28 10.26
CA THR A 306 -12.84 20.73 10.03
C THR A 306 -11.41 21.25 9.92
N VAL A 307 -11.13 21.98 8.85
CA VAL A 307 -9.85 22.62 8.57
C VAL A 307 -10.08 24.02 8.01
N ARG A 308 -9.06 24.89 8.10
CA ARG A 308 -9.10 26.21 7.45
C ARG A 308 -9.23 26.08 5.93
N SER A 309 -9.81 27.09 5.29
CA SER A 309 -9.99 27.15 3.84
C SER A 309 -8.68 27.31 3.06
N SER A 310 -7.67 27.96 3.66
CA SER A 310 -6.36 28.20 3.04
C SER A 310 -5.20 27.95 4.01
N TYR A 311 -4.04 27.65 3.42
CA TYR A 311 -2.76 27.46 4.08
C TYR A 311 -1.66 28.02 3.19
N ASP A 312 -0.57 28.48 3.80
CA ASP A 312 0.56 29.09 3.09
C ASP A 312 1.33 28.07 2.23
N THR A 313 1.33 26.79 2.64
CA THR A 313 2.04 25.71 1.93
C THR A 313 1.19 24.44 1.84
N ALA A 314 1.51 23.59 0.87
CA ALA A 314 0.91 22.27 0.72
C ALA A 314 1.16 21.38 1.94
N ASP A 315 2.37 21.43 2.50
CA ASP A 315 2.74 20.69 3.73
C ASP A 315 1.92 21.15 4.94
N ALA A 316 1.71 22.46 5.10
CA ALA A 316 0.88 22.98 6.19
C ALA A 316 -0.57 22.52 6.06
N ARG A 317 -1.10 22.48 4.84
CA ARG A 317 -2.44 21.93 4.55
C ARG A 317 -2.51 20.44 4.86
N GLN A 318 -1.54 19.65 4.39
CA GLN A 318 -1.47 18.20 4.64
C GLN A 318 -1.42 17.91 6.15
N ALA A 319 -0.53 18.57 6.88
CA ALA A 319 -0.41 18.38 8.32
C ALA A 319 -1.69 18.77 9.06
N ALA A 320 -2.42 19.79 8.60
CA ALA A 320 -3.69 20.17 9.21
C ALA A 320 -4.81 19.16 8.95
N LEU A 321 -4.91 18.63 7.72
CA LEU A 321 -5.83 17.56 7.36
C LEU A 321 -5.55 16.30 8.20
N GLU A 322 -4.30 15.87 8.26
CA GLU A 322 -3.88 14.71 9.02
C GLU A 322 -4.20 14.83 10.52
N ARG A 323 -3.91 15.98 11.14
CA ARG A 323 -4.29 16.25 12.53
C ARG A 323 -5.81 16.19 12.73
N ALA A 324 -6.59 16.73 11.79
CA ALA A 324 -8.04 16.70 11.89
C ALA A 324 -8.59 15.28 11.76
N VAL A 325 -8.01 14.47 10.88
CA VAL A 325 -8.35 13.04 10.71
C VAL A 325 -7.99 12.25 11.96
N LEU A 326 -6.80 12.45 12.54
CA LEU A 326 -6.42 11.80 13.79
C LEU A 326 -7.39 12.11 14.93
N ARG A 327 -7.91 13.35 15.01
CA ARG A 327 -8.95 13.70 15.99
C ARG A 327 -10.26 12.98 15.70
N LEU A 328 -10.74 13.03 14.45
CA LEU A 328 -11.97 12.33 14.03
C LEU A 328 -11.92 10.84 14.39
N LEU A 329 -10.80 10.18 14.14
CA LEU A 329 -10.61 8.75 14.38
C LEU A 329 -10.40 8.39 15.85
N LYS A 330 -9.93 9.33 16.69
CA LYS A 330 -9.82 9.14 18.14
C LYS A 330 -11.20 9.12 18.81
N ASP A 331 -12.13 9.88 18.26
CA ASP A 331 -13.49 10.05 18.79
C ASP A 331 -14.51 9.10 18.11
N ALA A 332 -14.05 8.14 17.30
CA ALA A 332 -14.88 7.28 16.46
C ALA A 332 -15.18 5.90 17.09
#